data_AF-A0A8S3KFI3-F1
#
_entry.id   AF-A0A8S3KFI3-F1
#
_cell.length_a   1.000
_cell.length_b   1.000
_cell.length_c   1.000
_cell.angle_alpha   90.00
_cell.angle_beta   90.00
_cell.angle_gamma   90.00
#
_symmetry.space_group_name_H-M   'P 1'
#
loop_
_entity.id
_entity.type
_entity.pdbx_description
1 polymer ?
#
loop_
_entity_poly.entity_id
_entity_poly.type
_entity_poly.pdbx_seq_one_letter_code
_entity_poly.pdbx_strand_id
1 'polypeptide(L)'
;MQTEKVIEHIINWLNDYHKTSHTNGFVVGVSGGIDSAVVSTLCARTGLPVLVIEMPIRQSSSEVQRSRAHINWLQSTFPNVTGAEVN
;
A
#
# COMPACT_ATOMS: atom_id res chain seq x y z
N MET A 1 4.69 -18.70 13.25
CA MET A 1 3.78 -17.53 13.27
C MET A 1 2.47 -17.94 12.63
N GLN A 2 1.32 -17.46 13.11
CA GLN A 2 0.01 -17.74 12.49
C GLN A 2 -0.29 -16.64 11.44
N THR A 3 0.44 -16.64 10.33
CA THR A 3 0.52 -15.51 9.39
C THR A 3 -0.82 -15.11 8.80
N GLU A 4 -1.62 -16.07 8.36
CA GLU A 4 -2.93 -15.82 7.74
C GLU A 4 -3.87 -15.12 8.71
N LYS A 5 -3.90 -15.58 9.97
CA LYS A 5 -4.72 -14.95 11.03
C LYS A 5 -4.27 -13.53 11.35
N VAL A 6 -2.96 -13.27 11.34
CA VAL A 6 -2.42 -11.92 11.55
C VAL A 6 -2.83 -11.00 10.39
N ILE A 7 -2.75 -11.48 9.15
CA ILE A 7 -3.18 -10.72 7.98
C ILE A 7 -4.67 -10.38 8.07
N GLU A 8 -5.53 -11.37 8.33
CA GLU A 8 -6.98 -11.15 8.48
C GLU A 8 -7.29 -10.17 9.61
N HIS A 9 -6.61 -10.30 10.75
CA HIS A 9 -6.77 -9.39 11.88
C HIS A 9 -6.44 -7.94 11.49
N ILE A 10 -5.31 -7.71 10.81
CA ILE A 10 -4.91 -6.35 10.40
C ILE A 10 -5.86 -5.77 9.35
N ILE A 11 -6.30 -6.56 8.37
CA ILE A 11 -7.27 -6.11 7.35
C ILE A 11 -8.59 -5.70 8.00
N ASN A 12 -9.10 -6.50 8.95
CA ASN A 12 -10.32 -6.18 9.67
C ASN A 12 -10.15 -4.90 10.51
N TRP A 13 -9.03 -4.77 11.21
CA TRP A 13 -8.71 -3.57 11.97
C TRP A 13 -8.66 -2.31 11.08
N LEU A 14 -8.04 -2.39 9.90
CA LEU A 14 -8.00 -1.29 8.93
C LEU A 14 -9.41 -0.90 8.45
N ASN A 15 -10.25 -1.90 8.16
CA ASN A 15 -11.65 -1.66 7.75
C ASN A 15 -12.47 -1.00 8.86
N ASP A 16 -12.30 -1.41 10.11
CA ASP A 16 -13.01 -0.81 11.24
C ASP A 16 -12.50 0.61 11.54
N TYR A 17 -11.20 0.84 11.39
CA TYR A 17 -10.62 2.18 11.50
C TYR A 17 -11.15 3.13 10.41
N HIS A 18 -11.26 2.66 9.17
CA HIS A 18 -11.88 3.41 8.08
C HIS A 18 -13.34 3.80 8.42
N LYS A 19 -14.17 2.84 8.87
CA LYS A 19 -15.57 3.09 9.24
C LYS A 19 -15.71 4.14 10.36
N THR A 20 -14.86 4.05 11.37
CA THR A 20 -14.90 4.96 12.54
C THR A 20 -14.37 6.35 12.20
N SER A 21 -13.35 6.45 11.34
CA SER A 21 -12.77 7.71 10.90
C SER A 21 -13.56 8.42 9.79
N HIS A 22 -14.53 7.74 9.16
CA HIS A 22 -15.32 8.26 8.04
C HIS A 22 -14.44 8.75 6.87
N THR A 23 -13.30 8.09 6.67
CA THR A 23 -12.39 8.37 5.55
C THR A 23 -12.86 7.64 4.29
N ASN A 24 -12.24 7.90 3.14
CA ASN A 24 -12.62 7.26 1.85
C ASN A 24 -11.69 6.12 1.43
N GLY A 25 -10.63 5.85 2.18
CA GLY A 25 -9.59 4.89 1.79
C GLY A 25 -8.23 5.23 2.40
N PHE A 26 -7.17 4.76 1.76
CA PHE A 26 -5.80 4.90 2.27
C PHE A 26 -4.87 5.58 1.25
N VAL A 27 -3.85 6.28 1.77
CA VAL A 27 -2.73 6.80 0.99
C VAL A 27 -1.43 6.25 1.58
N VAL A 28 -0.58 5.64 0.77
CA VAL A 28 0.66 5.00 1.24
C VAL A 28 1.84 5.41 0.37
N GLY A 29 2.89 5.95 0.99
CA GLY A 29 4.17 6.17 0.32
C GLY A 29 4.93 4.85 0.15
N VAL A 30 5.32 4.51 -1.07
CA VAL A 30 6.09 3.30 -1.38
C VAL A 30 7.55 3.68 -1.56
N SER A 31 8.42 3.13 -0.70
CA SER A 31 9.84 3.48 -0.66
C SER A 31 10.74 2.47 -1.38
N GLY A 32 10.19 1.34 -1.84
CA GLY A 32 10.97 0.20 -2.32
C GLY A 32 11.57 -0.65 -1.19
N GLY A 33 11.21 -0.38 0.06
CA GLY A 33 11.48 -1.20 1.24
C GLY A 33 10.30 -2.11 1.62
N ILE A 34 10.59 -3.18 2.36
CA ILE A 34 9.62 -4.25 2.67
C ILE A 34 8.43 -3.76 3.51
N ASP A 35 8.65 -2.84 4.44
CA ASP A 35 7.57 -2.36 5.32
C ASP A 35 6.47 -1.66 4.52
N SER A 36 6.87 -0.74 3.63
CA SER A 36 5.93 -0.05 2.73
C SER A 36 5.25 -1.02 1.76
N ALA A 37 5.94 -2.08 1.33
CA ALA A 37 5.37 -3.10 0.47
C ALA A 37 4.31 -3.94 1.19
N VAL A 38 4.55 -4.31 2.44
CA VAL A 38 3.58 -5.04 3.28
C VAL A 38 2.37 -4.17 3.58
N VAL A 39 2.57 -2.94 4.05
CA VAL A 39 1.48 -2.02 4.40
C VAL A 39 0.59 -1.72 3.20
N SER A 40 1.17 -1.35 2.06
CA SER A 40 0.40 -1.06 0.83
C SER A 40 -0.40 -2.27 0.36
N THR A 41 0.14 -3.49 0.47
CA THR A 41 -0.57 -4.73 0.10
C THR A 41 -1.71 -5.02 1.07
N LEU A 42 -1.52 -4.83 2.38
CA LEU A 42 -2.58 -5.00 3.37
C LEU A 42 -3.71 -3.98 3.16
N CYS A 43 -3.38 -2.71 2.89
CA CYS A 43 -4.35 -1.69 2.51
C CYS A 43 -5.10 -2.09 1.23
N ALA A 44 -4.41 -2.55 0.19
CA ALA A 44 -5.05 -2.97 -1.06
C ALA A 44 -6.04 -4.13 -0.84
N ARG A 45 -5.70 -5.09 0.03
CA ARG A 45 -6.57 -6.22 0.40
C ARG A 45 -7.82 -5.86 1.20
N THR A 46 -7.95 -4.62 1.69
CA THR A 46 -9.20 -4.15 2.31
C THR A 46 -10.34 -4.01 1.30
N GLY A 47 -10.02 -3.87 0.00
CA GLY A 47 -10.98 -3.55 -1.05
C GLY A 47 -11.39 -2.07 -1.08
N LEU A 48 -10.90 -1.24 -0.16
CA LEU A 48 -11.13 0.20 -0.14
C LEU A 48 -10.22 0.91 -1.16
N PRO A 49 -10.57 2.11 -1.64
CA PRO A 49 -9.68 2.90 -2.48
C PRO A 49 -8.30 3.09 -1.84
N VAL A 50 -7.23 2.81 -2.59
CA VAL A 50 -5.85 3.05 -2.14
C VAL A 50 -5.10 3.86 -3.19
N LEU A 51 -4.48 4.95 -2.74
CA LEU A 51 -3.50 5.69 -3.53
C LEU A 51 -2.10 5.33 -3.04
N VAL A 52 -1.28 4.75 -3.91
CA VAL A 52 0.14 4.48 -3.64
C VAL A 52 1.00 5.51 -4.35
N ILE A 53 1.99 6.07 -3.64
CA ILE A 53 2.77 7.20 -4.13
C ILE A 53 4.27 6.89 -4.04
N GLU A 54 4.98 7.06 -5.15
CA GLU A 54 6.45 7.12 -5.17
C GLU A 54 6.88 8.58 -4.96
N MET A 55 7.73 8.82 -3.96
CA MET A 55 8.19 10.17 -3.57
C MET A 55 9.71 10.17 -3.34
N PRO A 56 10.53 10.30 -4.40
CA PRO A 56 11.97 10.28 -4.30
C PRO A 56 12.50 11.62 -3.75
N ILE A 57 13.38 11.57 -2.75
CA ILE A 57 14.09 12.75 -2.25
C ILE A 57 15.62 12.56 -2.40
N ARG A 58 16.14 11.44 -1.88
CA ARG A 58 17.57 11.03 -1.96
C ARG A 58 17.71 9.51 -1.95
N GLN A 59 16.82 8.79 -2.65
CA GLN A 59 16.84 7.34 -2.70
C GLN A 59 17.80 6.82 -3.77
N SER A 60 18.33 5.62 -3.53
CA SER A 60 19.10 4.93 -4.56
C SER A 60 18.22 4.61 -5.76
N SER A 61 18.80 4.60 -6.96
CA SER A 61 18.07 4.20 -8.18
C SER A 61 17.43 2.81 -8.05
N SER A 62 18.05 1.91 -7.28
CA SER A 62 17.53 0.58 -6.99
C SER A 62 16.22 0.60 -6.18
N GLU A 63 16.09 1.52 -5.23
CA GLU A 63 14.89 1.67 -4.39
C GLU A 63 13.75 2.28 -5.17
N VAL A 64 14.04 3.29 -5.99
CA VAL A 64 13.07 3.89 -6.92
C VAL A 64 12.53 2.84 -7.89
N GLN A 65 13.43 2.04 -8.49
CA GLN A 65 13.01 0.94 -9.38
C GLN A 65 12.14 -0.10 -8.66
N ARG A 66 12.51 -0.51 -7.43
CA ARG A 66 11.69 -1.43 -6.63
C ARG A 66 10.34 -0.84 -6.27
N SER A 67 10.30 0.44 -5.90
CA SER A 67 9.06 1.14 -5.57
C SER A 67 8.10 1.14 -6.76
N ARG A 68 8.58 1.57 -7.94
CA ARG A 68 7.78 1.59 -9.18
C ARG A 68 7.34 0.20 -9.60
N ALA A 69 8.20 -0.80 -9.51
CA ALA A 69 7.84 -2.18 -9.79
C ALA A 69 6.73 -2.68 -8.85
N HIS A 70 6.81 -2.35 -7.55
CA HIS A 70 5.78 -2.71 -6.56
C HIS A 70 4.45 -1.99 -6.81
N ILE A 71 4.49 -0.69 -7.14
CA ILE A 71 3.29 0.08 -7.51
C ILE A 71 2.60 -0.54 -8.73
N ASN A 72 3.37 -0.85 -9.79
CA ASN A 72 2.83 -1.49 -10.99
C ASN A 72 2.20 -2.86 -10.69
N TRP A 73 2.84 -3.64 -9.81
CA TRP A 73 2.29 -4.92 -9.35
C TRP A 73 0.98 -4.74 -8.58
N LEU A 74 0.90 -3.77 -7.66
CA LEU A 74 -0.32 -3.47 -6.92
C LEU A 74 -1.47 -3.06 -7.84
N GLN A 75 -1.22 -2.15 -8.80
CA GLN A 75 -2.26 -1.69 -9.73
C GLN A 75 -2.76 -2.80 -10.67
N SER A 76 -1.89 -3.73 -11.07
CA SER A 76 -2.30 -4.88 -11.89
C SER A 76 -3.00 -5.99 -11.09
N THR A 77 -2.74 -6.08 -9.79
CA THR A 77 -3.31 -7.12 -8.91
C THR A 77 -4.62 -6.69 -8.26
N PHE A 78 -4.77 -5.39 -7.94
CA PHE A 78 -5.88 -4.86 -7.15
C PHE A 78 -6.57 -3.70 -7.88
N PRO A 79 -7.85 -3.87 -8.32
CA PRO A 79 -8.55 -2.87 -9.10
C PRO A 79 -8.88 -1.58 -8.33
N ASN A 80 -8.83 -1.63 -6.99
CA ASN A 80 -9.04 -0.50 -6.09
C ASN A 80 -7.78 0.33 -5.83
N VAL A 81 -6.64 -0.01 -6.45
CA VAL A 81 -5.38 0.70 -6.28
C VAL A 81 -5.10 1.65 -7.44
N THR A 82 -4.70 2.87 -7.12
CA THR A 82 -4.18 3.86 -8.06
C THR A 82 -2.77 4.26 -7.67
N GLY A 83 -1.88 4.47 -8.65
CA GLY A 83 -0.49 4.86 -8.45
C GLY A 83 -0.23 6.30 -8.89
N ALA A 84 0.64 6.99 -8.16
CA ALA A 84 1.16 8.31 -8.53
C ALA A 84 2.68 8.39 -8.29
N GLU A 85 3.35 9.19 -9.11
CA GLU A 85 4.75 9.55 -8.92
C GLU A 85 4.83 11.07 -8.72
N VAL A 86 5.59 11.52 -7.73
CA VAL A 86 5.80 12.94 -7.44
C VAL A 86 7.25 13.30 -7.80
N ASN A 87 7.44 14.25 -8.70
CA ASN A 87 8.75 14.80 -9.09
C ASN A 87 8.84 16.28 -8.73
#